data_AF-A0A5N4AMN6-F1
#
_entry.id   AF-A0A5N4AMN6-F1
#
_cell.length_a   1.000
_cell.length_b   1.000
_cell.length_c   1.000
_cell.angle_alpha   90.00
_cell.angle_beta   90.00
_cell.angle_gamma   90.00
#
_symmetry.space_group_name_H-M   'P 1'
#
loop_
_entity.id
_entity.type
_entity.pdbx_description
1 polymer ?
#
loop_
_entity_poly.entity_id
_entity_poly.type
_entity_poly.pdbx_seq_one_letter_code
_entity_poly.pdbx_strand_id
1 'polypeptide(L)'
;MIYVNYLHFCQNLLKFRPNIQARLYMCTTVLEKEDDIEAPSINYLSSSNHYKIGRKHAAEKLQELFNLKPSDAIEVALRFNKLTKVMTKTITDNYDLLKQKHVPQEIILSYLDVLAEPNLMEKIKLLKPLSLPVSQLFPLLLMSVEDIKKFVNTNVVDKRCVHSGRIVYIATLLNISVYDAAKALLRKPFLRRINLDTLKQKIDFLLGWGITMEEISNDYWILAYNESMIKERIEFVKQCNVDKIKTWMVRAPIHILNR
;
A
#
# COMPACT_ATOMS: atom_id res chain seq x y z
N MET A 1 11.27 -7.71 30.79
CA MET A 1 10.99 -6.29 30.52
C MET A 1 10.51 -6.12 29.06
N ILE A 2 9.28 -6.59 28.73
CA ILE A 2 8.72 -6.68 27.35
C ILE A 2 7.32 -5.99 27.28
N TYR A 3 7.11 -4.92 28.05
CA TYR A 3 5.80 -4.21 28.05
C TYR A 3 5.74 -3.03 27.06
N VAL A 4 6.89 -2.54 26.59
CA VAL A 4 6.96 -1.35 25.70
C VAL A 4 6.57 -1.70 24.24
N ASN A 5 6.77 -2.94 23.79
CA ASN A 5 6.44 -3.35 22.42
C ASN A 5 4.94 -3.54 22.17
N TYR A 6 4.15 -3.85 23.20
CA TYR A 6 2.71 -4.10 23.06
C TYR A 6 1.90 -2.82 22.85
N LEU A 7 2.23 -1.73 23.56
CA LEU A 7 1.55 -0.45 23.39
C LEU A 7 1.84 0.17 22.02
N HIS A 8 3.08 0.05 21.53
CA HIS A 8 3.46 0.52 20.21
C HIS A 8 2.82 -0.33 19.10
N PHE A 9 2.65 -1.64 19.33
CA PHE A 9 1.93 -2.56 18.45
C PHE A 9 0.44 -2.19 18.32
N CYS A 10 -0.27 -1.96 19.42
CA CYS A 10 -1.68 -1.52 19.41
C CYS A 10 -1.84 -0.11 18.81
N GLN A 11 -0.93 0.82 19.10
CA GLN A 11 -0.95 2.16 18.50
C GLN A 11 -0.68 2.15 16.99
N ASN A 12 0.20 1.26 16.49
CA ASN A 12 0.46 1.10 15.06
C ASN A 12 -0.66 0.35 14.33
N LEU A 13 -1.34 -0.60 14.99
CA LEU A 13 -2.58 -1.19 14.48
C LEU A 13 -3.67 -0.13 14.29
N LEU A 14 -3.80 0.85 15.20
CA LEU A 14 -4.76 1.96 15.09
C LEU A 14 -4.35 3.05 14.07
N LYS A 15 -3.04 3.25 13.83
CA LYS A 15 -2.53 4.21 12.82
C LYS A 15 -2.64 3.69 11.38
N PHE A 16 -2.68 2.38 11.17
CA PHE A 16 -2.96 1.81 9.85
C PHE A 16 -4.46 1.87 9.50
N ARG A 17 -5.05 3.07 9.42
CA ARG A 17 -6.27 3.21 8.61
C ARG A 17 -5.85 3.10 7.13
N PRO A 18 -6.11 2.01 6.37
CA PRO A 18 -6.35 2.23 4.96
C PRO A 18 -7.54 3.17 4.93
N ASN A 19 -7.37 4.34 4.34
CA ASN A 19 -8.45 5.28 4.12
C ASN A 19 -9.48 4.57 3.22
N ILE A 20 -10.44 3.85 3.83
CA ILE A 20 -11.60 3.23 3.17
C ILE A 20 -12.61 4.37 2.90
N GLN A 21 -12.14 5.41 2.21
CA GLN A 21 -12.98 6.45 1.62
C GLN A 21 -12.85 6.48 0.08
N ALA A 22 -12.00 5.64 -0.52
CA ALA A 22 -11.83 5.59 -1.96
C ALA A 22 -12.66 4.49 -2.68
N ARG A 23 -13.73 3.97 -2.05
CA ARG A 23 -14.63 2.97 -2.66
C ARG A 23 -16.12 3.33 -2.65
N LEU A 24 -16.47 4.58 -2.35
CA LEU A 24 -17.86 5.10 -2.42
C LEU A 24 -18.04 6.15 -3.53
N TYR A 25 -17.38 5.96 -4.67
CA TYR A 25 -17.79 6.60 -5.92
C TYR A 25 -18.10 5.50 -6.94
N MET A 26 -19.12 4.69 -6.66
CA MET A 26 -19.90 4.09 -7.73
C MET A 26 -21.27 4.76 -7.73
N CYS A 27 -21.50 5.45 -8.85
CA CYS A 27 -22.76 5.93 -9.38
C CYS A 27 -23.98 5.23 -8.76
N THR A 28 -24.80 5.99 -8.04
CA THR A 28 -26.20 5.63 -7.81
C THR A 28 -26.94 5.75 -9.15
N THR A 29 -26.89 4.70 -9.96
CA THR A 29 -27.93 4.50 -10.97
C THR A 29 -29.19 4.08 -10.21
N VAL A 30 -30.15 5.00 -10.19
CA VAL A 30 -31.53 4.80 -9.78
C VAL A 30 -32.07 3.58 -10.53
N LEU A 31 -32.45 2.52 -9.81
CA LEU A 31 -33.25 1.44 -10.35
C LEU A 31 -34.70 1.72 -9.95
N GLU A 32 -35.52 2.06 -10.94
CA GLU A 32 -36.97 2.12 -10.82
C GLU A 32 -37.56 0.71 -10.98
N LYS A 33 -38.46 0.39 -10.03
CA LYS A 33 -39.63 -0.53 -10.03
C LYS A 33 -39.51 -2.05 -10.27
N GLU A 34 -40.00 -2.75 -9.24
CA GLU A 34 -40.82 -3.98 -9.12
C GLU A 34 -41.02 -4.88 -10.35
N ASP A 35 -40.71 -6.18 -10.18
CA ASP A 35 -41.66 -7.29 -10.39
C ASP A 35 -41.15 -8.59 -9.73
N ASP A 36 -42.09 -9.34 -9.17
CA ASP A 36 -41.90 -10.59 -8.40
C ASP A 36 -41.20 -11.70 -9.20
N ILE A 37 -40.04 -12.16 -8.71
CA ILE A 37 -39.46 -13.44 -9.09
C ILE A 37 -38.98 -14.12 -7.80
N GLU A 38 -39.55 -15.30 -7.52
CA GLU A 38 -39.18 -16.17 -6.40
C GLU A 38 -37.65 -16.24 -6.24
N ALA A 39 -37.19 -15.84 -5.05
CA ALA A 39 -35.77 -15.84 -4.72
C ALA A 39 -35.23 -17.28 -4.83
N PRO A 40 -34.24 -17.55 -5.71
CA PRO A 40 -33.57 -18.83 -5.69
C PRO A 40 -32.89 -18.97 -4.32
N SER A 41 -33.20 -20.05 -3.62
CA SER A 41 -32.59 -20.40 -2.33
C SER A 41 -31.10 -20.67 -2.53
N ILE A 42 -30.30 -19.61 -2.52
CA ILE A 42 -28.84 -19.69 -2.50
C ILE A 42 -28.45 -20.26 -1.14
N ASN A 43 -27.75 -21.38 -1.17
CA ASN A 43 -27.37 -22.18 -0.01
C ASN A 43 -26.29 -21.45 0.82
N TYR A 44 -26.70 -20.55 1.73
CA TYR A 44 -25.81 -19.67 2.52
C TYR A 44 -25.05 -20.36 3.68
N LEU A 45 -25.26 -21.66 3.93
CA LEU A 45 -24.81 -22.30 5.18
C LEU A 45 -23.41 -22.94 5.11
N SER A 46 -22.95 -23.41 3.95
CA SER A 46 -21.65 -24.11 3.82
C SER A 46 -20.43 -23.19 3.86
N SER A 47 -20.56 -21.93 3.41
CA SER A 47 -19.47 -20.94 3.38
C SER A 47 -19.12 -20.38 4.76
N SER A 48 -20.02 -20.52 5.75
CA SER A 48 -19.83 -19.91 7.08
C SER A 48 -18.88 -20.71 7.99
N ASN A 49 -18.90 -22.05 7.91
CA ASN A 49 -18.10 -22.91 8.79
C ASN A 49 -16.63 -22.97 8.36
N HIS A 50 -16.35 -23.16 7.07
CA HIS A 50 -14.98 -23.13 6.56
C HIS A 50 -14.29 -21.78 6.83
N TYR A 51 -15.03 -20.67 6.68
CA TYR A 51 -14.53 -19.34 6.99
C TYR A 51 -14.28 -19.13 8.50
N LYS A 52 -15.09 -19.74 9.39
CA LYS A 52 -14.84 -19.73 10.84
C LYS A 52 -13.61 -20.58 11.23
N ILE A 53 -13.43 -21.74 10.59
CA ILE A 53 -12.31 -22.66 10.85
C ILE A 53 -10.98 -22.04 10.39
N GLY A 54 -10.90 -21.50 9.17
CA GLY A 54 -9.69 -20.85 8.67
C GLY A 54 -9.27 -19.63 9.50
N ARG A 55 -10.25 -18.87 10.02
CA ARG A 55 -10.01 -17.75 10.95
C ARG A 55 -9.41 -18.22 12.28
N LYS A 56 -9.97 -19.27 12.88
CA LYS A 56 -9.47 -19.84 14.13
C LYS A 56 -8.01 -20.29 13.97
N HIS A 57 -7.71 -21.06 12.94
CA HIS A 57 -6.37 -21.57 12.72
C HIS A 57 -5.33 -20.49 12.41
N ALA A 58 -5.71 -19.47 11.62
CA ALA A 58 -4.83 -18.32 11.39
C ALA A 58 -4.55 -17.56 12.71
N ALA A 59 -5.58 -17.31 13.52
CA ALA A 59 -5.42 -16.64 14.81
C ALA A 59 -4.58 -17.45 15.81
N GLU A 60 -4.78 -18.77 15.92
CA GLU A 60 -3.95 -19.67 16.74
C GLU A 60 -2.48 -19.60 16.31
N LYS A 61 -2.23 -19.67 14.99
CA LYS A 61 -0.86 -19.60 14.49
C LYS A 61 -0.23 -18.21 14.73
N LEU A 62 -0.99 -17.13 14.61
CA LEU A 62 -0.49 -15.78 14.92
C LEU A 62 -0.17 -15.60 16.41
N GLN A 63 -0.95 -16.21 17.31
CA GLN A 63 -0.63 -16.21 18.75
C GLN A 63 0.72 -16.89 19.00
N GLU A 64 0.91 -18.08 18.43
CA GLU A 64 2.16 -18.85 18.56
C GLU A 64 3.36 -18.07 18.03
N LEU A 65 3.28 -17.54 16.80
CA LEU A 65 4.43 -16.92 16.13
C LEU A 65 4.83 -15.56 16.73
N PHE A 66 3.87 -14.79 17.22
CA PHE A 66 4.08 -13.40 17.66
C PHE A 66 3.81 -13.17 19.15
N ASN A 67 3.43 -14.21 19.89
CA ASN A 67 3.03 -14.14 21.30
C ASN A 67 1.91 -13.12 21.56
N LEU A 68 0.91 -13.10 20.67
CA LEU A 68 -0.24 -12.20 20.77
C LEU A 68 -1.26 -12.74 21.77
N LYS A 69 -2.04 -11.85 22.39
CA LYS A 69 -3.21 -12.28 23.14
C LYS A 69 -4.26 -12.88 22.20
N PRO A 70 -5.09 -13.84 22.68
CA PRO A 70 -6.12 -14.46 21.86
C PRO A 70 -7.06 -13.45 21.17
N SER A 71 -7.48 -12.40 21.88
CA SER A 71 -8.33 -11.34 21.35
C SER A 71 -7.67 -10.61 20.18
N ASP A 72 -6.41 -10.25 20.34
CA ASP A 72 -5.66 -9.44 19.36
C ASP A 72 -5.38 -10.26 18.11
N ALA A 73 -5.05 -11.55 18.27
CA ALA A 73 -4.82 -12.43 17.14
C ALA A 73 -6.09 -12.66 16.30
N ILE A 74 -7.26 -12.73 16.93
CA ILE A 74 -8.55 -12.81 16.23
C ILE A 74 -8.79 -11.50 15.45
N GLU A 75 -8.60 -10.34 16.07
CA GLU A 75 -8.76 -9.04 15.41
C GLU A 75 -7.81 -8.89 14.21
N VAL A 76 -6.55 -9.28 14.38
CA VAL A 76 -5.54 -9.27 13.32
C VAL A 76 -5.94 -10.21 12.19
N ALA A 77 -6.38 -11.44 12.49
CA ALA A 77 -6.83 -12.39 11.46
C ALA A 77 -8.07 -11.90 10.69
N LEU A 78 -8.98 -11.16 11.35
CA LEU A 78 -10.13 -10.53 10.69
C LEU A 78 -9.70 -9.42 9.74
N ARG A 79 -8.73 -8.61 10.16
CA ARG A 79 -8.19 -7.51 9.36
C ARG A 79 -7.40 -7.99 8.14
N PHE A 80 -6.57 -9.01 8.31
CA PHE A 80 -5.73 -9.59 7.26
C PHE A 80 -6.36 -10.87 6.72
N ASN A 81 -7.50 -10.72 6.04
CA ASN A 81 -8.34 -11.84 5.59
C ASN A 81 -7.65 -12.83 4.62
N LYS A 82 -6.50 -12.46 4.03
CA LYS A 82 -5.71 -13.37 3.19
C LYS A 82 -5.13 -14.52 4.01
N LEU A 83 -4.75 -14.25 5.27
CA LEU A 83 -4.20 -15.26 6.18
C LEU A 83 -5.19 -16.40 6.46
N THR A 84 -6.49 -16.08 6.45
CA THR A 84 -7.55 -17.07 6.72
C THR A 84 -7.84 -17.97 5.52
N LYS A 85 -7.19 -17.71 4.37
CA LYS A 85 -7.41 -18.41 3.09
C LYS A 85 -6.24 -19.30 2.69
N VAL A 86 -5.15 -19.29 3.46
CA VAL A 86 -3.95 -20.10 3.22
C VAL A 86 -3.78 -21.15 4.31
N MET A 87 -3.00 -22.19 4.02
CA MET A 87 -2.66 -23.19 5.03
C MET A 87 -1.78 -22.57 6.12
N THR A 88 -1.97 -23.00 7.37
CA THR A 88 -1.10 -22.61 8.49
C THR A 88 0.37 -22.96 8.25
N LYS A 89 0.61 -24.05 7.50
CA LYS A 89 1.96 -24.40 7.03
C LYS A 89 2.58 -23.29 6.18
N THR A 90 1.84 -22.72 5.23
CA THR A 90 2.32 -21.58 4.41
C THR A 90 2.70 -20.39 5.26
N ILE A 91 1.88 -20.04 6.26
CA ILE A 91 2.16 -18.93 7.20
C ILE A 91 3.47 -19.20 7.96
N THR A 92 3.65 -20.43 8.45
CA THR A 92 4.83 -20.86 9.22
C THR A 92 6.09 -20.86 8.34
N ASP A 93 6.05 -21.53 7.20
CA ASP A 93 7.17 -21.60 6.25
C ASP A 93 7.62 -20.18 5.81
N ASN A 94 6.67 -19.29 5.53
CA ASN A 94 6.97 -17.91 5.14
C ASN A 94 7.55 -17.11 6.33
N TYR A 95 7.05 -17.30 7.54
CA TYR A 95 7.61 -16.65 8.74
C TYR A 95 9.06 -17.09 8.99
N ASP A 96 9.33 -18.38 8.94
CA ASP A 96 10.67 -18.95 9.14
C ASP A 96 11.65 -18.47 8.07
N LEU A 97 11.20 -18.41 6.81
CA LEU A 97 11.97 -17.82 5.72
C LEU A 97 12.34 -16.35 6.00
N LEU A 98 11.40 -15.55 6.50
CA LEU A 98 11.66 -14.13 6.81
C LEU A 98 12.59 -13.97 8.01
N LYS A 99 12.48 -14.83 9.03
CA LYS A 99 13.44 -14.89 10.15
C LYS A 99 14.84 -15.26 9.66
N GLN A 100 14.96 -16.24 8.76
CA GLN A 100 16.24 -16.61 8.14
C GLN A 100 16.84 -15.45 7.32
N LYS A 101 16.00 -14.58 6.73
CA LYS A 101 16.44 -13.34 6.06
C LYS A 101 16.67 -12.17 7.02
N HIS A 102 16.67 -12.42 8.33
CA HIS A 102 16.87 -11.42 9.38
C HIS A 102 15.91 -10.24 9.30
N VAL A 103 14.67 -10.47 8.83
CA VAL A 103 13.64 -9.42 8.83
C VAL A 103 13.14 -9.22 10.27
N PRO A 104 13.19 -7.99 10.82
CA PRO A 104 12.70 -7.71 12.16
C PRO A 104 11.21 -8.04 12.31
N GLN A 105 10.81 -8.54 13.48
CA GLN A 105 9.44 -8.97 13.73
C GLN A 105 8.44 -7.81 13.59
N GLU A 106 8.85 -6.61 13.97
CA GLU A 106 8.08 -5.37 13.87
C GLU A 106 7.73 -5.06 12.41
N ILE A 107 8.66 -5.33 11.48
CA ILE A 107 8.44 -5.16 10.05
C ILE A 107 7.46 -6.21 9.52
N ILE A 108 7.57 -7.47 9.96
CA ILE A 108 6.62 -8.53 9.56
C ILE A 108 5.20 -8.16 10.02
N LEU A 109 5.06 -7.69 11.26
CA LEU A 109 3.78 -7.25 11.83
C LEU A 109 3.15 -6.07 11.07
N SER A 110 3.97 -5.19 10.49
CA SER A 110 3.49 -4.04 9.71
C SER A 110 2.90 -4.41 8.33
N TYR A 111 3.24 -5.59 7.78
CA TYR A 111 2.70 -6.12 6.51
C TYR A 111 2.46 -7.64 6.61
N LEU A 112 1.54 -8.04 7.49
CA LEU A 112 1.24 -9.44 7.78
C LEU A 112 0.75 -10.24 6.57
N ASP A 113 0.09 -9.60 5.59
CA ASP A 113 -0.34 -10.27 4.35
C ASP A 113 0.81 -10.98 3.61
N VAL A 114 2.06 -10.56 3.83
CA VAL A 114 3.25 -11.21 3.23
C VAL A 114 3.35 -12.68 3.66
N LEU A 115 2.87 -13.04 4.86
CA LEU A 115 2.87 -14.43 5.31
C LEU A 115 1.93 -15.33 4.50
N ALA A 116 0.92 -14.75 3.83
CA ALA A 116 0.04 -15.46 2.93
C ALA A 116 0.51 -15.46 1.47
N GLU A 117 1.63 -14.81 1.15
CA GLU A 117 2.05 -14.67 -0.26
C GLU A 117 2.60 -16.00 -0.80
N PRO A 118 2.11 -16.45 -1.97
CA PRO A 118 2.68 -17.59 -2.66
C PRO A 118 4.06 -17.23 -3.22
N ASN A 119 4.93 -18.23 -3.33
CA ASN A 119 6.25 -18.12 -3.95
C ASN A 119 7.13 -17.00 -3.34
N LEU A 120 7.01 -16.76 -2.03
CA LEU A 120 7.73 -15.67 -1.33
C LEU A 120 9.25 -15.71 -1.58
N MET A 121 9.85 -16.90 -1.58
CA MET A 121 11.28 -17.08 -1.87
C MET A 121 11.66 -16.62 -3.28
N GLU A 122 10.82 -16.91 -4.29
CA GLU A 122 11.04 -16.44 -5.66
C GLU A 122 11.02 -14.92 -5.73
N LYS A 123 10.02 -14.28 -5.08
CA LYS A 123 9.92 -12.82 -5.02
C LYS A 123 11.14 -12.17 -4.38
N ILE A 124 11.65 -12.74 -3.27
CA ILE A 124 12.88 -12.26 -2.61
C ILE A 124 14.09 -12.39 -3.56
N LYS A 125 14.22 -13.50 -4.29
CA LYS A 125 15.29 -13.69 -5.27
C LYS A 125 15.22 -12.65 -6.39
N LEU A 126 14.03 -12.37 -6.91
CA LEU A 126 13.82 -11.39 -7.98
C LEU A 126 14.18 -9.96 -7.54
N LEU A 127 14.00 -9.62 -6.27
CA LEU A 127 14.35 -8.30 -5.72
C LEU A 127 15.84 -8.13 -5.40
N LYS A 128 16.62 -9.22 -5.35
CA LYS A 128 18.06 -9.21 -5.04
C LYS A 128 18.89 -8.22 -5.89
N PRO A 129 18.65 -8.04 -7.21
CA PRO A 129 19.41 -7.10 -8.04
C PRO A 129 19.28 -5.63 -7.62
N LEU A 130 18.29 -5.28 -6.79
CA LEU A 130 18.14 -3.92 -6.28
C LEU A 130 19.17 -3.57 -5.20
N SER A 131 19.93 -4.55 -4.70
CA SER A 131 20.99 -4.38 -3.69
C SER A 131 20.53 -3.69 -2.40
N LEU A 132 19.25 -3.83 -2.04
CA LEU A 132 18.67 -3.30 -0.80
C LEU A 132 18.28 -4.44 0.15
N PRO A 133 18.35 -4.24 1.48
CA PRO A 133 17.89 -5.22 2.45
C PRO A 133 16.42 -5.61 2.25
N VAL A 134 16.09 -6.89 2.47
CA VAL A 134 14.71 -7.39 2.34
C VAL A 134 13.75 -6.61 3.25
N SER A 135 14.21 -6.16 4.42
CA SER A 135 13.44 -5.33 5.35
C SER A 135 13.00 -3.99 4.74
N GLN A 136 13.83 -3.36 3.90
CA GLN A 136 13.48 -2.11 3.21
C GLN A 136 12.57 -2.34 2.00
N LEU A 137 12.71 -3.50 1.35
CA LEU A 137 11.91 -3.90 0.19
C LEU A 137 10.60 -4.61 0.58
N PHE A 138 10.36 -4.82 1.87
CA PHE A 138 9.30 -5.69 2.39
C PHE A 138 7.91 -5.41 1.80
N PRO A 139 7.46 -4.15 1.62
CA PRO A 139 6.16 -3.87 1.00
C PRO A 139 6.03 -4.44 -0.42
N LEU A 140 7.12 -4.49 -1.18
CA LEU A 140 7.12 -4.96 -2.57
C LEU A 140 6.87 -6.47 -2.69
N LEU A 141 7.01 -7.24 -1.60
CA LEU A 141 6.72 -8.69 -1.59
C LEU A 141 5.24 -9.00 -1.82
N LEU A 142 4.34 -8.01 -1.64
CA LEU A 142 2.92 -8.11 -1.97
C LEU A 142 2.60 -7.92 -3.46
N MET A 143 3.59 -7.52 -4.28
CA MET A 143 3.42 -7.41 -5.72
C MET A 143 3.35 -8.79 -6.38
N SER A 144 2.74 -8.86 -7.57
CA SER A 144 2.82 -10.08 -8.38
C SER A 144 4.26 -10.33 -8.83
N VAL A 145 4.61 -11.59 -9.10
CA VAL A 145 5.92 -11.97 -9.65
C VAL A 145 6.23 -11.18 -10.93
N GLU A 146 5.23 -11.00 -11.79
CA GLU A 146 5.36 -10.27 -13.04
C GLU A 146 5.61 -8.76 -12.83
N ASP A 147 4.91 -8.14 -11.88
CA ASP A 147 5.15 -6.73 -11.54
C ASP A 147 6.53 -6.52 -10.94
N ILE A 148 7.03 -7.46 -10.13
CA ILE A 148 8.40 -7.41 -9.59
C ILE A 148 9.41 -7.50 -10.73
N LYS A 149 9.26 -8.45 -11.65
CA LYS A 149 10.14 -8.59 -12.84
C LYS A 149 10.19 -7.30 -13.65
N LYS A 150 9.03 -6.74 -14.00
CA LYS A 150 8.91 -5.46 -14.73
C LYS A 150 9.61 -4.32 -13.99
N PHE A 151 9.37 -4.21 -12.68
CA PHE A 151 9.95 -3.16 -11.85
C PHE A 151 11.47 -3.28 -11.77
N VAL A 152 12.01 -4.48 -11.51
CA VAL A 152 13.45 -4.73 -11.44
C VAL A 152 14.12 -4.45 -12.79
N ASN A 153 13.52 -4.89 -13.90
CA ASN A 153 14.04 -4.59 -15.24
C ASN A 153 14.11 -3.09 -15.52
N THR A 154 13.07 -2.33 -15.13
CA THR A 154 13.06 -0.86 -15.26
C THR A 154 14.20 -0.22 -14.43
N ASN A 155 14.47 -0.74 -13.24
CA ASN A 155 15.55 -0.24 -12.37
C ASN A 155 16.94 -0.53 -12.93
N VAL A 156 17.16 -1.71 -13.49
CA VAL A 156 18.48 -2.13 -14.03
C VAL A 156 18.82 -1.36 -15.31
N VAL A 157 17.81 -1.04 -16.13
CA VAL A 157 18.01 -0.32 -17.40
C VAL A 157 18.29 1.18 -17.17
N ASP A 158 17.78 1.78 -16.09
CA ASP A 158 17.99 3.20 -15.81
C ASP A 158 19.43 3.44 -15.32
N LYS A 159 20.32 3.88 -16.21
CA LYS A 159 21.75 4.09 -15.87
C LYS A 159 22.01 5.21 -14.86
N ARG A 160 21.02 6.09 -14.60
CA ARG A 160 21.11 7.13 -13.56
C ARG A 160 21.07 6.54 -12.14
N CYS A 161 20.65 5.30 -12.05
CA CYS A 161 20.25 4.61 -10.85
C CYS A 161 21.33 3.58 -10.46
N VAL A 162 22.57 4.04 -10.20
CA VAL A 162 23.66 3.13 -9.79
C VAL A 162 23.42 2.63 -8.35
N HIS A 163 23.30 1.31 -8.20
CA HIS A 163 23.34 0.53 -6.94
C HIS A 163 22.27 0.71 -5.85
N SER A 164 21.12 1.36 -6.09
CA SER A 164 19.91 1.22 -5.22
C SER A 164 18.65 1.82 -5.88
N GLY A 165 18.61 1.72 -7.20
CA GLY A 165 18.69 2.89 -8.06
C GLY A 165 17.45 3.76 -8.22
N ARG A 166 16.22 3.23 -8.23
CA ARG A 166 15.00 4.06 -8.34
C ARG A 166 14.35 4.36 -7.00
N ILE A 167 14.32 3.36 -6.11
CA ILE A 167 13.64 3.47 -4.82
C ILE A 167 14.33 4.54 -3.97
N VAL A 168 15.66 4.48 -3.89
CA VAL A 168 16.45 5.46 -3.14
C VAL A 168 16.30 6.85 -3.75
N TYR A 169 16.32 6.97 -5.08
CA TYR A 169 16.13 8.27 -5.72
C TYR A 169 14.75 8.88 -5.43
N ILE A 170 13.68 8.08 -5.51
CA ILE A 170 12.32 8.51 -5.13
C ILE A 170 12.24 8.87 -3.65
N ALA A 171 12.90 8.10 -2.77
CA ALA A 171 12.96 8.39 -1.34
C ALA A 171 13.62 9.75 -1.08
N THR A 172 14.74 10.03 -1.75
CA THR A 172 15.44 11.33 -1.68
C THR A 172 14.57 12.47 -2.21
N LEU A 173 13.95 12.30 -3.39
CA LEU A 173 13.10 13.34 -3.99
C LEU A 173 11.90 13.72 -3.11
N LEU A 174 11.30 12.73 -2.46
CA LEU A 174 10.12 12.93 -1.61
C LEU A 174 10.45 13.22 -0.14
N ASN A 175 11.74 13.21 0.22
CA ASN A 175 12.23 13.32 1.58
C ASN A 175 11.56 12.31 2.55
N ILE A 176 11.52 11.03 2.14
CA ILE A 176 10.95 9.91 2.91
C ILE A 176 11.96 8.77 3.05
N SER A 177 11.67 7.80 3.91
CA SER A 177 12.50 6.60 4.04
C SER A 177 12.42 5.71 2.78
N VAL A 178 13.46 4.90 2.54
CA VAL A 178 13.45 3.88 1.46
C VAL A 178 12.28 2.92 1.60
N TYR A 179 11.94 2.58 2.84
CA TYR A 179 10.79 1.73 3.17
C TYR A 179 9.45 2.39 2.79
N ASP A 180 9.29 3.68 3.06
CA ASP A 180 8.09 4.43 2.68
C ASP A 180 8.00 4.65 1.17
N ALA A 181 9.14 4.81 0.49
CA ALA A 181 9.18 4.80 -0.97
C ALA A 181 8.75 3.44 -1.54
N ALA A 182 9.20 2.32 -0.97
CA ALA A 182 8.73 0.99 -1.34
C ALA A 182 7.22 0.82 -1.14
N LYS A 183 6.67 1.34 -0.03
CA LYS A 183 5.23 1.40 0.24
C LYS A 183 4.49 2.24 -0.82
N ALA A 184 5.03 3.41 -1.18
CA ALA A 184 4.45 4.26 -2.21
C ALA A 184 4.40 3.53 -3.57
N LEU A 185 5.50 2.86 -3.95
CA LEU A 185 5.61 2.10 -5.19
C LEU A 185 4.66 0.90 -5.27
N LEU A 186 4.42 0.21 -4.15
CA LEU A 186 3.39 -0.82 -4.05
C LEU A 186 2.01 -0.21 -4.34
N ARG A 187 1.66 0.87 -3.64
CA ARG A 187 0.31 1.48 -3.68
C ARG A 187 0.03 2.25 -4.96
N LYS A 188 1.05 2.75 -5.64
CA LYS A 188 0.94 3.66 -6.79
C LYS A 188 1.76 3.14 -7.98
N PRO A 189 1.17 2.28 -8.83
CA PRO A 189 1.86 1.71 -9.99
C PRO A 189 2.51 2.72 -10.95
N PHE A 190 1.97 3.92 -11.08
CA PHE A 190 2.57 4.95 -11.94
C PHE A 190 3.95 5.40 -11.45
N LEU A 191 4.21 5.41 -10.13
CA LEU A 191 5.53 5.75 -9.56
C LEU A 191 6.61 4.74 -9.97
N ARG A 192 6.23 3.50 -10.27
CA ARG A 192 7.16 2.47 -10.77
C ARG A 192 7.66 2.77 -12.18
N ARG A 193 6.94 3.59 -12.96
CA ARG A 193 7.18 3.80 -14.41
C ARG A 193 7.49 5.23 -14.82
N ILE A 194 7.12 6.23 -14.01
CA ILE A 194 7.33 7.65 -14.34
C ILE A 194 8.80 7.97 -14.66
N ASN A 195 9.10 8.85 -15.61
CA ASN A 195 10.47 9.31 -15.77
C ASN A 195 10.91 10.08 -14.51
N LEU A 196 12.11 9.80 -13.99
CA LEU A 196 12.59 10.40 -12.75
C LEU A 196 12.83 11.92 -12.87
N ASP A 197 13.24 12.41 -14.04
CA ASP A 197 13.40 13.84 -14.28
C ASP A 197 12.04 14.54 -14.31
N THR A 198 11.06 13.92 -14.98
CA THR A 198 9.67 14.39 -14.96
C THR A 198 9.08 14.39 -13.56
N LEU A 199 9.39 13.37 -12.75
CA LEU A 199 8.97 13.33 -11.35
C LEU A 199 9.58 14.49 -10.56
N LYS A 200 10.90 14.73 -10.71
CA LYS A 200 11.59 15.85 -10.08
C LYS A 200 11.00 17.20 -10.50
N GLN A 201 10.83 17.42 -11.81
CA GLN A 201 10.24 18.64 -12.36
C GLN A 201 8.86 18.94 -11.77
N LYS A 202 7.98 17.93 -11.67
CA LYS A 202 6.66 18.09 -11.05
C LYS A 202 6.76 18.44 -9.57
N ILE A 203 7.66 17.80 -8.83
CA ILE A 203 7.87 18.10 -7.40
C ILE A 203 8.36 19.53 -7.24
N ASP A 204 9.39 19.94 -7.98
CA ASP A 204 9.93 21.30 -7.94
C ASP A 204 8.86 22.34 -8.30
N PHE A 205 8.04 22.07 -9.33
CA PHE A 205 6.94 22.93 -9.72
C PHE A 205 5.92 23.10 -8.58
N LEU A 206 5.44 22.00 -7.99
CA LEU A 206 4.48 22.04 -6.88
C LEU A 206 5.03 22.81 -5.66
N LEU A 207 6.31 22.59 -5.33
CA LEU A 207 7.00 23.32 -4.26
C LEU A 207 7.09 24.82 -4.56
N GLY A 208 7.38 25.20 -5.81
CA GLY A 208 7.40 26.60 -6.26
C GLY A 208 6.05 27.31 -6.11
N TRP A 209 4.95 26.57 -6.05
CA TRP A 209 3.60 27.09 -5.79
C TRP A 209 3.18 26.97 -4.31
N GLY A 210 4.11 26.69 -3.40
CA GLY A 210 3.86 26.65 -1.96
C GLY A 210 3.19 25.38 -1.44
N ILE A 211 3.04 24.36 -2.28
CA ILE A 211 2.58 23.03 -1.84
C ILE A 211 3.77 22.33 -1.19
N THR A 212 3.65 21.97 0.07
CA THR A 212 4.75 21.39 0.85
C THR A 212 5.06 19.94 0.46
N MET A 213 6.29 19.49 0.75
CA MET A 213 6.68 18.09 0.55
C MET A 213 5.79 17.11 1.33
N GLU A 214 5.35 17.50 2.53
CA GLU A 214 4.42 16.71 3.34
C GLU A 214 3.07 16.52 2.62
N GLU A 215 2.53 17.59 2.01
CA GLU A 215 1.28 17.52 1.24
C GLU A 215 1.41 16.65 -0.01
N ILE A 216 2.55 16.73 -0.70
CA ILE A 216 2.86 15.88 -1.87
C ILE A 216 2.95 14.41 -1.44
N SER A 217 3.66 14.11 -0.35
CA SER A 217 3.84 12.75 0.16
C SER A 217 2.55 12.13 0.70
N ASN A 218 1.63 12.96 1.18
CA ASN A 218 0.29 12.53 1.59
C ASN A 218 -0.64 12.28 0.39
N ASP A 219 -0.39 12.89 -0.77
CA ASP A 219 -1.21 12.72 -1.98
C ASP A 219 -0.38 12.51 -3.26
N TYR A 220 0.31 11.37 -3.36
CA TYR A 220 1.11 11.03 -4.53
C TYR A 220 0.35 11.11 -5.87
N TRP A 221 -0.99 10.98 -5.88
CA TRP A 221 -1.76 11.04 -7.12
C TRP A 221 -1.57 12.35 -7.88
N ILE A 222 -1.23 13.45 -7.21
CA ILE A 222 -0.93 14.71 -7.89
C ILE A 222 0.21 14.56 -8.93
N LEU A 223 1.16 13.68 -8.65
CA LEU A 223 2.33 13.42 -9.51
C LEU A 223 1.98 12.61 -10.78
N ALA A 224 0.78 12.03 -10.83
CA ALA A 224 0.28 11.33 -12.02
C ALA A 224 -0.23 12.28 -13.10
N TYR A 225 -0.63 13.51 -12.74
CA TYR A 225 -1.14 14.51 -13.67
C TYR A 225 -0.01 15.08 -14.54
N ASN A 226 -0.29 15.44 -15.79
CA ASN A 226 0.69 16.13 -16.61
C ASN A 226 0.92 17.57 -16.09
N GLU A 227 2.06 18.14 -16.42
CA GLU A 227 2.46 19.45 -15.90
C GLU A 227 1.50 20.57 -16.35
N SER A 228 1.02 20.52 -17.59
CA SER A 228 0.05 21.49 -18.12
C SER A 228 -1.25 21.52 -17.32
N MET A 229 -1.81 20.37 -16.95
CA MET A 229 -3.03 20.32 -16.14
C MET A 229 -2.78 20.80 -14.70
N ILE A 230 -1.62 20.48 -14.12
CA ILE A 230 -1.25 21.00 -12.79
C ILE A 230 -1.19 22.53 -12.84
N LYS A 231 -0.53 23.09 -13.86
CA LYS A 231 -0.40 24.54 -14.07
C LYS A 231 -1.75 25.22 -14.24
N GLU A 232 -2.58 24.75 -15.17
CA GLU A 232 -3.91 25.32 -15.46
C GLU A 232 -4.77 25.37 -14.18
N ARG A 233 -4.77 24.28 -13.40
CA ARG A 233 -5.56 24.22 -12.16
C ARG A 233 -5.01 25.11 -11.05
N ILE A 234 -3.70 25.25 -10.95
CA ILE A 234 -3.07 26.17 -10.00
C ILE A 234 -3.41 27.62 -10.37
N GLU A 235 -3.36 27.98 -11.65
CA GLU A 235 -3.72 29.31 -12.14
C GLU A 235 -5.19 29.62 -11.88
N PHE A 236 -6.10 28.66 -12.12
CA PHE A 236 -7.51 28.78 -11.77
C PHE A 236 -7.72 29.04 -10.28
N VAL A 237 -7.09 28.24 -9.41
CA VAL A 237 -7.22 28.41 -7.94
C VAL A 237 -6.71 29.79 -7.49
N LYS A 238 -5.66 30.32 -8.13
CA LYS A 238 -5.19 31.68 -7.84
C LYS A 238 -6.19 32.76 -8.26
N GLN A 239 -6.90 32.59 -9.38
CA GLN A 239 -7.94 33.53 -9.81
C GLN A 239 -9.10 33.60 -8.80
N CYS A 240 -9.31 32.54 -8.02
CA CYS A 240 -10.29 32.50 -6.93
C CYS A 240 -9.79 33.14 -5.62
N ASN A 241 -8.66 33.86 -5.61
CA ASN A 241 -8.06 34.49 -4.42
C ASN A 241 -7.80 33.52 -3.25
N VAL A 242 -7.41 32.28 -3.56
CA VAL A 242 -7.02 31.30 -2.53
C VAL A 242 -5.54 31.49 -2.19
N ASP A 243 -5.26 31.87 -0.93
CA ASP A 243 -3.89 32.14 -0.46
C ASP A 243 -3.00 30.89 -0.40
N LYS A 244 -3.57 29.74 -0.01
CA LYS A 244 -2.83 28.48 0.18
C LYS A 244 -3.39 27.37 -0.69
N ILE A 245 -2.66 27.06 -1.75
CA ILE A 245 -2.99 25.97 -2.67
C ILE A 245 -2.73 24.62 -2.00
N LYS A 246 -3.65 23.68 -2.18
CA LYS A 246 -3.56 22.31 -1.66
C LYS A 246 -3.60 21.28 -2.80
N THR A 247 -3.00 20.12 -2.60
CA THR A 247 -2.98 19.03 -3.60
C THR A 247 -4.38 18.62 -4.06
N TRP A 248 -5.35 18.55 -3.14
CA TRP A 248 -6.74 18.20 -3.47
C TRP A 248 -7.41 19.22 -4.39
N MET A 249 -7.07 20.51 -4.31
CA MET A 249 -7.63 21.56 -5.19
C MET A 249 -7.15 21.32 -6.62
N VAL A 250 -5.88 20.96 -6.78
CA VAL A 250 -5.30 20.63 -8.09
C VAL A 250 -5.83 19.28 -8.61
N ARG A 251 -6.33 18.37 -7.77
CA ARG A 251 -6.94 17.11 -8.25
C ARG A 251 -8.45 17.20 -8.46
N ALA A 252 -9.12 18.15 -7.82
CA ALA A 252 -10.57 18.28 -7.85
C ALA A 252 -11.09 18.35 -9.29
N PRO A 253 -12.25 17.73 -9.59
CA PRO A 253 -12.98 17.98 -10.82
C PRO A 253 -13.31 19.48 -10.96
N ILE A 254 -13.26 20.01 -12.18
CA ILE A 254 -13.48 21.44 -12.46
C ILE A 254 -14.82 21.95 -11.89
N HIS A 255 -15.87 21.13 -11.92
CA HIS A 255 -17.19 21.51 -11.40
C HIS A 255 -17.24 21.68 -9.87
N ILE A 256 -16.29 21.09 -9.13
CA ILE A 256 -16.17 21.30 -7.68
C ILE A 256 -15.48 22.65 -7.41
N LEU A 257 -14.56 23.05 -8.29
CA LEU A 257 -13.83 24.32 -8.16
C LEU A 257 -14.68 25.54 -8.57
N ASN A 258 -15.76 25.33 -9.33
CA ASN A 258 -16.68 26.36 -9.80
C ASN A 258 -17.88 26.64 -8.86
N ARG A 259 -17.90 26.07 -7.65
CA ARG A 259 -18.93 26.34 -6.63
C ARG A 259 -18.41 27.31 -5.59
#